data_AF-A0A4R9F350-F1
#
_entry.id   AF-A0A4R9F350-F1
#
_cell.length_a   1.000
_cell.length_b   1.000
_cell.length_c   1.000
_cell.angle_alpha   90.00
_cell.angle_beta   90.00
_cell.angle_gamma   90.00
#
_symmetry.space_group_name_H-M   'P 1'
#
loop_
_entity.id
_entity.type
_entity.pdbx_description
1 polymer ?
#
loop_
_entity_poly.entity_id
_entity_poly.type
_entity_poly.pdbx_seq_one_letter_code
_entity_poly.pdbx_strand_id
1 'polypeptide(L)'
;MVGPRLMGPCEPAWIEQALAALDDTGLTGAERMDAVVLLSGHVREIAQQARAAGPAGDPEAQLSATLGELMREHGERYPAVAAAPASAAQHGGQDQALEFGLQRILDGLGLLIDRRAS
;
A
#
# COMPACT_ATOMS: atom_id res chain seq x y z
N MET A 1 7.33 12.97 10.07
CA MET A 1 8.02 11.92 10.85
C MET A 1 7.17 11.60 12.07
N VAL A 2 6.53 10.43 12.10
CA VAL A 2 5.82 9.95 13.30
C VAL A 2 6.89 9.45 14.28
N GLY A 3 6.88 9.95 15.52
CA GLY A 3 7.86 9.63 16.57
C GLY A 3 7.86 8.15 17.01
N PRO A 4 8.81 7.75 17.87
CA PRO A 4 8.98 6.34 18.25
C PRO A 4 7.72 5.80 18.94
N ARG A 5 7.17 4.71 18.39
CA ARG A 5 5.94 4.05 18.88
C ARG A 5 6.19 3.36 20.22
N LEU A 6 5.24 3.51 21.14
CA LEU A 6 5.03 2.54 22.24
C LEU A 6 4.47 1.26 21.60
N MET A 7 5.30 0.23 21.51
CA MET A 7 4.90 -1.10 21.03
C MET A 7 3.93 -1.71 22.06
N GLY A 8 2.70 -1.99 21.64
CA GLY A 8 1.70 -2.70 22.43
C GLY A 8 2.05 -4.19 22.58
N PRO A 9 1.42 -4.88 23.55
CA PRO A 9 1.80 -6.24 23.97
C PRO A 9 1.66 -7.33 22.89
N CYS A 10 0.88 -7.11 21.83
CA CYS A 10 0.70 -8.07 20.74
C CYS A 10 1.65 -7.86 19.54
N GLU A 11 2.34 -6.71 19.45
CA GLU A 11 3.23 -6.42 18.31
C GLU A 11 4.42 -7.38 18.19
N PRO A 12 5.08 -7.82 19.29
CA PRO A 12 6.14 -8.82 19.18
C PRO A 12 5.64 -10.16 18.64
N ALA A 13 4.47 -10.62 19.08
CA ALA A 13 3.89 -11.89 18.65
C ALA A 13 3.51 -11.87 17.16
N TRP A 14 3.00 -10.74 16.67
CA TRP A 14 2.69 -10.58 15.25
C TRP A 14 3.96 -10.52 14.38
N ILE A 15 4.99 -9.77 14.81
CA ILE A 15 6.27 -9.71 14.10
C ILE A 15 6.91 -11.11 14.05
N GLU A 16 6.95 -11.81 15.17
CA GLU A 16 7.47 -13.18 15.24
C GLU A 16 6.76 -14.10 14.26
N GLN A 17 5.43 -14.08 14.24
CA GLN A 17 4.64 -14.90 13.33
C GLN A 17 4.83 -14.51 11.86
N ALA A 18 4.99 -13.22 11.57
CA ALA A 18 5.25 -12.74 10.21
C ALA A 18 6.65 -13.10 9.71
N LEU A 19 7.66 -13.06 10.60
CA LEU A 19 9.01 -13.52 10.29
C LEU A 19 9.04 -15.03 10.08
N ALA A 20 8.35 -15.79 10.93
CA ALA A 20 8.23 -17.24 10.81
C ALA A 20 7.55 -17.66 9.48
N ALA A 21 6.60 -16.87 8.98
CA ALA A 21 5.98 -17.10 7.68
C ALA A 21 6.95 -16.93 6.49
N LEU A 22 8.08 -16.23 6.71
CA LEU A 22 9.15 -16.04 5.73
C LEU A 22 10.36 -16.95 6.02
N ASP A 23 10.25 -17.88 6.96
CA ASP A 23 11.28 -18.89 7.18
C ASP A 23 11.47 -19.78 5.95
N ASP A 24 12.69 -20.28 5.78
CA ASP A 24 13.10 -21.13 4.65
C ASP A 24 12.92 -20.56 3.24
N THR A 25 12.61 -19.26 3.11
CA THR A 25 12.51 -18.55 1.82
C THR A 25 13.87 -18.15 1.21
N GLY A 26 14.99 -18.47 1.87
CA GLY A 26 16.33 -18.01 1.45
C GLY A 26 16.62 -16.52 1.67
N LEU A 27 15.63 -15.74 2.15
CA LEU A 27 15.82 -14.35 2.57
C LEU A 27 16.65 -14.28 3.85
N THR A 28 17.52 -13.28 3.93
CA THR A 28 18.24 -12.90 5.15
C THR A 28 17.28 -12.33 6.21
N GLY A 29 17.69 -12.35 7.48
CA GLY A 29 16.87 -11.78 8.55
C GLY A 29 16.52 -10.30 8.37
N ALA A 30 17.42 -9.51 7.77
CA ALA A 30 17.16 -8.11 7.43
C ALA A 30 16.09 -7.98 6.34
N GLU A 31 16.19 -8.77 5.27
CA GLU A 31 15.19 -8.77 4.18
C GLU A 31 13.80 -9.20 4.68
N ARG A 32 13.73 -10.18 5.59
CA ARG A 32 12.46 -10.60 6.21
C ARG A 32 11.85 -9.46 7.03
N MET A 33 12.65 -8.77 7.84
CA MET A 33 12.18 -7.62 8.61
C MET A 33 11.68 -6.49 7.70
N ASP A 34 12.44 -6.17 6.65
CA ASP A 34 12.06 -5.13 5.68
C ASP A 34 10.76 -5.51 4.95
N ALA A 35 10.57 -6.77 4.59
CA ALA A 35 9.32 -7.27 4.00
C ALA A 35 8.11 -7.10 4.94
N VAL A 36 8.28 -7.43 6.23
CA VAL A 36 7.24 -7.24 7.26
C VAL A 36 6.90 -5.76 7.45
N VAL A 37 7.91 -4.89 7.48
CA VAL A 37 7.73 -3.44 7.56
C VAL A 37 7.02 -2.89 6.32
N LEU A 38 7.38 -3.36 5.13
CA LEU A 38 6.77 -2.94 3.87
C LEU A 38 5.28 -3.29 3.81
N LEU A 39 4.94 -4.55 4.09
CA LEU A 39 3.55 -5.03 4.09
C LEU A 39 2.70 -4.29 5.14
N SER A 40 3.18 -4.19 6.38
CA SER A 40 2.44 -3.49 7.44
C SER A 40 2.36 -1.99 7.22
N GLY A 41 3.35 -1.40 6.56
CA GLY A 41 3.33 -0.01 6.12
C GLY A 41 2.16 0.26 5.19
N HIS A 42 2.03 -0.52 4.12
CA HIS A 42 0.96 -0.41 3.13
C HIS A 42 -0.43 -0.57 3.74
N VAL A 43 -0.65 -1.64 4.51
CA VAL A 43 -1.94 -1.89 5.18
C VAL A 43 -2.28 -0.75 6.14
N ARG A 44 -1.30 -0.26 6.89
CA ARG A 44 -1.51 0.82 7.85
C ARG A 44 -1.83 2.15 7.19
N GLU A 45 -1.15 2.49 6.09
CA GLU A 45 -1.42 3.72 5.33
C GLU A 45 -2.88 3.74 4.88
N ILE A 46 -3.35 2.67 4.25
CA ILE A 46 -4.72 2.57 3.76
C ILE A 46 -5.72 2.60 4.91
N ALA A 47 -5.45 1.87 6.00
CA ALA A 47 -6.31 1.92 7.19
C ALA A 47 -6.37 3.33 7.81
N GLN A 48 -5.27 4.09 7.77
CA GLN A 48 -5.25 5.47 8.24
C GLN A 48 -6.07 6.39 7.31
N GLN A 49 -5.97 6.23 5.99
CA GLN A 49 -6.78 6.96 5.03
C GLN A 49 -8.27 6.67 5.20
N ALA A 50 -8.64 5.39 5.33
CA ALA A 50 -10.02 4.95 5.60
C ALA A 50 -10.57 5.60 6.88
N ARG A 51 -9.77 5.66 7.95
CA ARG A 51 -10.18 6.32 9.20
C ARG A 51 -10.29 7.84 9.07
N ALA A 52 -9.41 8.48 8.29
CA ALA A 52 -9.41 9.92 8.08
C ALA A 52 -10.63 10.41 7.29
N ALA A 53 -11.17 9.58 6.39
CA ALA A 53 -12.39 9.88 5.65
C ALA A 53 -13.66 9.92 6.52
N GLY A 54 -13.63 9.31 7.70
CA GLY A 54 -14.73 9.31 8.66
C GLY A 54 -16.00 8.60 8.14
N PRO A 55 -17.17 8.79 8.80
CA PRO A 55 -18.43 8.16 8.40
C PRO A 55 -19.01 8.71 7.08
N ALA A 56 -18.43 9.78 6.53
CA ALA A 56 -19.05 10.62 5.51
C ALA A 56 -18.72 10.23 4.07
N GLY A 57 -17.82 9.27 3.83
CA GLY A 57 -17.60 8.76 2.48
C GLY A 57 -16.31 7.97 2.30
N ASP A 58 -16.20 7.36 1.12
CA ASP A 58 -15.01 6.68 0.63
C ASP A 58 -13.85 7.70 0.44
N PRO A 59 -12.66 7.48 1.05
CA PRO A 59 -11.49 8.33 0.85
C PRO A 59 -11.10 8.49 -0.63
N GLU A 60 -11.25 7.43 -1.43
CA GLU A 60 -10.85 7.44 -2.83
C GLU A 60 -11.80 8.28 -3.68
N ALA A 61 -13.10 8.20 -3.42
CA ALA A 61 -14.10 9.08 -4.01
C ALA A 61 -13.84 10.56 -3.69
N GLN A 62 -13.52 10.89 -2.43
CA GLN A 62 -13.21 12.26 -2.02
C GLN A 62 -11.95 12.81 -2.70
N LEU A 63 -10.91 11.98 -2.79
CA LEU A 63 -9.68 12.30 -3.51
C LEU A 63 -9.96 12.52 -5.00
N SER A 64 -10.75 11.64 -5.62
CA SER A 64 -11.13 11.74 -7.03
C SER A 64 -11.93 13.01 -7.34
N ALA A 65 -12.88 13.38 -6.47
CA ALA A 65 -13.65 14.62 -6.63
C ALA A 65 -12.74 15.86 -6.58
N THR A 66 -11.85 15.92 -5.57
CA THR A 66 -10.90 17.02 -5.40
C THR A 66 -9.93 17.12 -6.58
N LEU A 67 -9.41 15.99 -7.05
CA LEU A 67 -8.55 15.94 -8.24
C LEU A 67 -9.29 16.36 -9.50
N GLY A 68 -10.56 15.97 -9.66
CA GLY A 68 -11.39 16.38 -10.79
C GLY A 68 -11.56 17.89 -10.88
N GLU A 69 -11.81 18.56 -9.75
CA GLU A 69 -11.88 20.01 -9.67
C GLU A 69 -10.54 20.67 -10.02
N LEU A 70 -9.44 20.18 -9.44
CA LEU A 70 -8.10 20.73 -9.71
C LEU A 70 -7.69 20.56 -11.18
N MET A 71 -8.01 19.42 -11.80
CA MET A 71 -7.68 19.15 -13.20
C MET A 71 -8.54 19.96 -14.17
N ARG A 72 -9.73 20.41 -13.79
CA ARG A 72 -10.50 21.37 -14.60
C ARG A 72 -9.80 22.72 -14.72
N GLU A 73 -9.13 23.17 -13.66
CA GLU A 73 -8.47 24.48 -13.63
C GLU A 73 -7.01 24.43 -14.11
N HIS A 74 -6.32 23.32 -13.86
CA HIS A 74 -4.87 23.20 -14.09
C HIS A 74 -4.44 21.96 -14.88
N GLY A 75 -5.37 21.26 -15.53
CA GLY A 75 -5.09 20.00 -16.23
C GLY A 75 -4.00 20.09 -17.29
N GLU A 76 -3.88 21.23 -17.98
CA GLU A 76 -2.82 21.47 -18.98
C GLU A 76 -1.40 21.38 -18.38
N ARG A 77 -1.26 21.66 -17.08
CA ARG A 77 0.03 21.58 -16.36
C ARG A 77 0.34 20.18 -15.83
N TYR A 78 -0.67 19.31 -15.71
CA TYR A 78 -0.55 17.97 -15.13
C TYR A 78 -1.17 16.90 -16.04
N PRO A 79 -0.68 16.74 -17.29
CA PRO A 79 -1.32 15.88 -18.28
C PRO A 79 -1.41 14.40 -17.87
N ALA A 80 -0.41 13.88 -17.14
CA ALA A 80 -0.44 12.50 -16.64
C ALA A 80 -1.55 12.27 -15.60
N VAL A 81 -1.77 13.25 -14.72
CA VAL A 81 -2.81 13.20 -13.68
C VAL A 81 -4.19 13.36 -14.31
N ALA A 82 -4.33 14.22 -15.31
CA ALA A 82 -5.58 14.39 -16.04
C ALA A 82 -5.96 13.14 -16.86
N ALA A 83 -4.98 12.38 -17.37
CA ALA A 83 -5.22 11.19 -18.16
C ALA A 83 -5.62 9.95 -17.33
N ALA A 84 -5.12 9.83 -16.10
CA ALA A 84 -5.30 8.63 -15.28
C ALA A 84 -6.77 8.28 -14.98
N PRO A 85 -7.66 9.22 -14.60
CA PRO A 85 -9.08 8.94 -14.37
C PRO A 85 -9.80 8.43 -15.62
N ALA A 86 -9.45 8.95 -16.80
CA ALA A 86 -10.04 8.51 -18.07
C ALA A 86 -9.69 7.04 -18.38
N SER A 87 -8.48 6.60 -18.02
CA SER A 87 -8.07 5.20 -18.12
C SER A 87 -8.78 4.31 -17.10
N ALA A 88 -8.94 4.77 -15.86
CA ALA A 88 -9.63 4.03 -14.81
C ALA A 88 -11.12 3.77 -15.14
N ALA A 89 -11.79 4.74 -15.76
CA ALA A 89 -13.18 4.58 -16.23
C ALA A 89 -13.33 3.50 -17.32
N GLN A 90 -12.27 3.21 -18.07
CA GLN A 90 -12.27 2.22 -19.16
C GLN A 90 -11.89 0.81 -18.69
N HIS A 91 -10.99 0.71 -17.71
CA HIS A 91 -10.39 -0.57 -17.30
C HIS A 91 -10.87 -1.04 -15.92
N GLY A 92 -11.66 -0.23 -15.20
CA GLY A 92 -12.02 -0.48 -13.80
C GLY A 92 -10.84 -0.23 -12.84
N GLY A 93 -11.03 -0.51 -11.55
CA GLY A 93 -9.95 -0.50 -10.55
C GLY A 93 -10.01 0.60 -9.49
N GLN A 94 -11.16 1.26 -9.31
CA GLN A 94 -11.36 2.12 -8.14
C GLN A 94 -11.55 1.27 -6.87
N ASP A 95 -11.07 1.77 -5.73
CA ASP A 95 -11.19 1.17 -4.38
C ASP A 95 -10.42 -0.15 -4.20
N GLN A 96 -9.35 -0.32 -4.97
CA GLN A 96 -8.52 -1.54 -4.96
C GLN A 96 -7.09 -1.31 -4.47
N ALA A 97 -6.78 -0.12 -3.93
CA ALA A 97 -5.41 0.23 -3.53
C ALA A 97 -4.77 -0.78 -2.57
N LEU A 98 -5.57 -1.37 -1.67
CA LEU A 98 -5.10 -2.40 -0.73
C LEU A 98 -4.66 -3.65 -1.46
N GLU A 99 -5.58 -4.28 -2.18
CA GLU A 99 -5.33 -5.54 -2.88
C GLU A 99 -4.28 -5.36 -3.97
N PHE A 100 -4.36 -4.30 -4.76
CA PHE A 100 -3.38 -3.98 -5.79
C PHE A 100 -1.97 -3.87 -5.21
N GLY A 101 -1.78 -3.06 -4.16
CA GLY A 101 -0.47 -2.88 -3.54
C GLY A 101 0.05 -4.16 -2.89
N LEU A 102 -0.81 -4.91 -2.19
CA LEU A 102 -0.42 -6.20 -1.59
C LEU A 102 0.04 -7.20 -2.65
N GLN A 103 -0.73 -7.37 -3.73
CA GLN A 103 -0.34 -8.27 -4.81
C GLN A 103 1.00 -7.86 -5.41
N ARG A 104 1.22 -6.57 -5.71
CA ARG A 104 2.49 -6.11 -6.30
C ARG A 104 3.68 -6.27 -5.35
N ILE A 105 3.49 -6.02 -4.05
CA ILE A 105 4.53 -6.26 -3.04
C ILE A 105 4.86 -7.75 -2.96
N LEU A 106 3.84 -8.61 -2.87
CA LEU A 106 4.01 -10.06 -2.77
C LEU A 106 4.65 -10.65 -4.03
N ASP A 107 4.25 -10.19 -5.22
CA ASP A 107 4.87 -10.59 -6.50
C ASP A 107 6.36 -10.23 -6.50
N GLY A 108 6.71 -9.02 -6.05
CA GLY A 108 8.11 -8.57 -5.97
C GLY A 108 8.95 -9.38 -4.99
N LEU A 109 8.38 -9.73 -3.83
CA LEU A 109 9.02 -10.60 -2.85
C LEU A 109 9.17 -12.03 -3.38
N GLY A 110 8.15 -12.56 -4.07
CA GLY A 110 8.21 -13.88 -4.72
C GLY A 110 9.35 -13.96 -5.73
N LEU A 111 9.50 -12.94 -6.59
CA LEU A 111 10.61 -12.87 -7.53
C LEU A 111 11.99 -12.82 -6.86
N LEU A 112 12.11 -12.16 -5.70
CA LEU A 112 13.36 -12.15 -4.93
C LEU A 112 13.66 -13.54 -4.36
N ILE A 113 12.65 -14.21 -3.80
CA ILE A 113 12.76 -15.57 -3.24
C ILE A 113 13.17 -16.56 -4.33
N ASP A 114 12.52 -16.52 -5.50
CA ASP A 114 12.84 -17.41 -6.63
C ASP A 114 14.29 -17.27 -7.09
N ARG A 115 14.82 -16.04 -7.10
CA ARG A 115 16.22 -15.75 -7.43
C ARG A 115 17.22 -16.28 -6.40
N ARG A 116 16.79 -16.48 -5.14
CA ARG A 116 17.62 -17.03 -4.06
C ARG A 116 17.60 -18.56 -4.04
N ALA A 117 16.53 -19.16 -4.56
CA ALA A 117 16.37 -20.61 -4.68
C ALA A 117 17.06 -21.20 -5.92
N SER A 118 17.45 -20.35 -6.88
CA SER A 118 18.20 -20.71 -8.09
C SER A 118 19.71 -20.67 -7.85
#